data_AF-A0A5B7T119-F1
#
_entry.id   AF-A0A5B7T119-F1
#
_cell.length_a   1.000
_cell.length_b   1.000
_cell.length_c   1.000
_cell.angle_alpha   90.00
_cell.angle_beta   90.00
_cell.angle_gamma   90.00
#
_symmetry.space_group_name_H-M   'P 1'
#
loop_
_entity.id
_entity.type
_entity.pdbx_description
1 polymer ?
#
loop_
_entity_poly.entity_id
_entity_poly.type
_entity_poly.pdbx_seq_one_letter_code
_entity_poly.pdbx_strand_id
1 'polypeptide(L)'
;MVNVIDNTARGRVNKMPVGIKIIDDKGNTTHTARTDLKTNYISLESKWFGSSSNNTGGNTDPDNPIDNGVNYVPGLLSDGTLTGRKLEWTGTTDSTKVNTLSFKDDLGTNLNQVGDGLQFVPYLKKILVTRGVAGEETDIPLAFDKDNKAKDGSYVVTQYLPISISRENLIAGNELVVTFNGIGENDKSATELKSPELHIKYNSGNNSIDVSQVSGYAYDNLTDTKTGERYDLGISMINTFYVQGPIAQLPPSVVLFSGNANGTITLSGTDNYYSNTMNGLEITMNTETTGGNVKYTAIGLPSVFKVPKEELVIGNKFYIPTTGMMEVADKLYDPTAMSQHYTPIAEDVGSHHYQRYFRGIKNGYFEIGTNSITFNMTIILGSNVLNAWSDEEFKVEISRVTPY
;
A
#
# COMPACT_ATOMS: atom_id res chain seq x y z
N MET A 1 5.81 -9.27 -73.87
CA MET A 1 6.26 -9.17 -72.46
C MET A 1 7.29 -8.07 -72.42
N VAL A 2 6.96 -6.92 -71.85
CA VAL A 2 7.78 -5.71 -71.88
C VAL A 2 8.83 -5.80 -70.78
N ASN A 3 10.11 -6.00 -71.13
CA ASN A 3 11.22 -5.81 -70.20
C ASN A 3 11.52 -4.31 -70.13
N VAL A 4 10.74 -3.59 -69.32
CA VAL A 4 11.08 -2.24 -68.90
C VAL A 4 12.29 -2.38 -67.98
N ILE A 5 13.50 -2.12 -68.52
CA ILE A 5 14.69 -1.89 -67.71
C ILE A 5 14.47 -0.53 -67.02
N ASP A 6 13.82 -0.59 -65.87
CA ASP A 6 13.37 0.58 -65.15
C ASP A 6 14.55 1.30 -64.47
N ASN A 7 15.17 2.25 -65.19
CA ASN A 7 16.14 3.18 -64.61
C ASN A 7 15.54 4.03 -63.48
N THR A 8 14.21 4.16 -63.40
CA THR A 8 13.49 4.80 -62.30
C THR A 8 13.56 3.96 -61.02
N ALA A 9 13.48 2.63 -61.12
CA ALA A 9 13.72 1.72 -60.00
C ALA A 9 15.16 1.85 -59.49
N ARG A 10 16.16 1.85 -60.39
CA ARG A 10 17.59 2.04 -60.05
C ARG A 10 17.88 3.39 -59.38
N GLY A 11 17.21 4.46 -59.83
CA GLY A 11 17.29 5.79 -59.20
C GLY A 11 16.62 5.87 -57.83
N ARG A 12 15.63 5.00 -57.53
CA ARG A 12 14.98 4.91 -56.22
C ARG A 12 15.78 4.04 -55.22
N VAL A 13 16.55 3.05 -55.67
CA VAL A 13 17.41 2.24 -54.76
C VAL A 13 18.52 3.10 -54.12
N ASN A 14 19.03 4.11 -54.82
CA ASN A 14 20.03 5.06 -54.27
C ASN A 14 19.46 6.05 -53.22
N LYS A 15 18.16 5.98 -52.89
CA LYS A 15 17.53 6.78 -51.84
C LYS A 15 16.95 5.94 -50.70
N MET A 16 17.15 4.62 -50.71
CA MET A 16 16.74 3.79 -49.58
C MET A 16 17.75 3.96 -48.44
N PRO A 17 17.31 4.23 -47.21
CA PRO A 17 18.21 4.27 -46.07
C PRO A 17 18.91 2.90 -45.95
N VAL A 18 20.23 2.89 -46.12
CA VAL A 18 21.10 1.69 -46.09
C VAL A 18 21.60 1.36 -44.67
N GLY A 19 21.01 1.99 -43.66
CA GLY A 19 21.44 1.87 -42.29
C GLY A 19 20.81 2.90 -41.36
N ILE A 20 21.02 2.69 -40.07
CA ILE A 20 20.55 3.51 -38.95
C ILE A 20 21.77 4.02 -38.19
N LYS A 21 21.75 5.30 -37.80
CA LYS A 21 22.79 5.94 -36.99
C LYS A 21 22.14 6.49 -35.72
N ILE A 22 22.68 6.14 -34.56
CA ILE A 22 22.28 6.71 -33.27
C ILE A 22 23.27 7.81 -32.90
N ILE A 23 22.76 8.97 -32.49
CA ILE A 23 23.54 10.16 -32.21
C ILE A 23 23.23 10.60 -30.77
N ASP A 24 24.25 10.98 -30.00
CA ASP A 24 24.09 11.54 -28.65
C ASP A 24 23.58 12.99 -28.66
N ASP A 25 23.30 13.52 -27.48
CA ASP A 25 22.87 14.91 -27.23
C ASP A 25 23.89 15.97 -27.68
N LYS A 26 25.13 15.57 -27.94
CA LYS A 26 26.25 16.41 -28.39
C LYS A 26 26.53 16.26 -29.90
N GLY A 27 25.74 15.46 -30.62
CA GLY A 27 25.90 15.27 -32.06
C GLY A 27 26.92 14.19 -32.46
N ASN A 28 27.49 13.44 -31.52
CA ASN A 28 28.42 12.36 -31.80
C ASN A 28 27.70 11.07 -32.17
N THR A 29 28.35 10.27 -33.01
CA THR A 29 27.82 8.96 -33.41
C THR A 29 28.10 7.95 -32.31
N THR A 30 27.06 7.36 -31.72
CA THR A 30 27.24 6.32 -30.71
C THR A 30 27.20 4.93 -31.34
N HIS A 31 26.28 4.70 -32.28
CA HIS A 31 26.12 3.43 -32.97
C HIS A 31 25.78 3.60 -34.45
N THR A 32 26.11 2.59 -35.25
CA THR A 32 25.75 2.52 -36.66
C THR A 32 25.42 1.08 -37.03
N ALA A 33 24.22 0.84 -37.53
CA ALA A 33 23.88 -0.41 -38.20
C ALA A 33 23.71 -0.14 -39.69
N ARG A 34 24.13 -1.08 -40.52
CA ARG A 34 23.94 -1.04 -41.96
C ARG A 34 23.09 -2.23 -42.39
N THR A 35 22.36 -2.06 -43.48
CA THR A 35 21.61 -3.15 -44.09
C THR A 35 22.58 -4.22 -44.56
N ASP A 36 22.36 -5.46 -44.15
CA ASP A 36 23.02 -6.60 -44.75
C ASP A 36 22.44 -6.83 -46.14
N LEU A 37 23.24 -6.55 -47.16
CA LEU A 37 22.83 -6.63 -48.57
C LEU A 37 22.51 -8.05 -49.04
N LYS A 38 22.89 -9.09 -48.28
CA LYS A 38 22.54 -10.48 -48.60
C LYS A 38 21.15 -10.85 -48.09
N THR A 39 20.70 -10.24 -47.00
CA THR A 39 19.45 -10.61 -46.32
C THR A 39 18.40 -9.50 -46.32
N ASN A 40 18.76 -8.28 -46.75
CA ASN A 40 17.96 -7.06 -46.70
C ASN A 40 17.46 -6.68 -45.30
N TYR A 41 18.09 -7.19 -44.25
CA TYR A 41 17.78 -6.82 -42.87
C TYR A 41 18.78 -5.81 -42.31
N ILE A 42 18.28 -4.94 -41.43
CA ILE A 42 19.11 -4.14 -40.53
C ILE A 42 19.02 -4.81 -39.17
N SER A 43 20.13 -5.38 -38.71
CA SER A 43 20.23 -5.96 -37.36
C SER A 43 20.67 -4.90 -36.37
N LEU A 44 19.91 -4.72 -35.31
CA LEU A 44 20.24 -3.83 -34.21
C LEU A 44 20.54 -4.70 -32.99
N GLU A 45 21.69 -4.48 -32.36
CA GLU A 45 22.04 -5.23 -31.17
C GLU A 45 21.16 -4.77 -30.00
N SER A 46 20.55 -5.71 -29.28
CA SER A 46 19.62 -5.42 -28.20
C SER A 46 20.24 -4.54 -27.10
N LYS A 47 21.56 -4.64 -26.89
CA LYS A 47 22.33 -3.81 -25.95
C LYS A 47 22.31 -2.32 -26.29
N TRP A 48 22.02 -1.94 -27.53
CA TRP A 48 21.87 -0.53 -27.94
C TRP A 48 20.57 0.11 -27.41
N PHE A 49 19.62 -0.71 -26.96
CA PHE A 49 18.33 -0.27 -26.40
C PHE A 49 18.25 -0.50 -24.89
N GLY A 50 19.39 -0.66 -24.21
CA GLY A 50 19.41 -0.91 -22.76
C GLY A 50 18.90 -2.29 -22.38
N SER A 51 19.33 -3.35 -23.08
CA SER A 51 19.00 -4.72 -22.67
C SER A 51 19.46 -5.02 -21.25
N SER A 52 18.52 -5.11 -20.32
CA SER A 52 18.65 -5.85 -19.07
C SER A 52 17.82 -7.14 -19.14
N SER A 53 18.05 -7.97 -20.17
CA SER A 53 17.67 -9.38 -20.09
C SER A 53 18.76 -10.11 -19.29
N ASN A 54 18.51 -10.25 -17.98
CA ASN A 54 19.26 -10.92 -16.91
C ASN A 54 19.56 -9.94 -15.77
N ASN A 55 18.50 -9.49 -15.08
CA ASN A 55 18.66 -8.82 -13.79
C ASN A 55 18.70 -9.86 -12.67
N THR A 56 19.75 -10.67 -12.65
CA THR A 56 20.20 -11.34 -11.42
C THR A 56 21.07 -10.34 -10.68
N GLY A 57 20.47 -9.63 -9.71
CA GLY A 57 21.16 -8.95 -8.62
C GLY A 57 22.20 -7.90 -9.00
N GLY A 58 21.83 -6.63 -8.87
CA GLY A 58 22.77 -5.51 -8.87
C GLY A 58 22.47 -4.47 -9.93
N ASN A 59 21.35 -3.76 -9.78
CA ASN A 59 21.11 -2.56 -10.57
C ASN A 59 21.81 -1.37 -9.88
N THR A 60 22.85 -0.83 -10.51
CA THR A 60 23.47 0.46 -10.15
C THR A 60 22.68 1.61 -10.77
N ASP A 61 21.36 1.57 -10.64
CA ASP A 61 20.51 2.65 -11.10
C ASP A 61 20.73 3.87 -10.17
N PRO A 62 21.18 5.02 -10.69
CA PRO A 62 21.36 6.23 -9.90
C PRO A 62 20.08 6.73 -9.22
N ASP A 63 18.89 6.34 -9.75
CA ASP A 63 17.60 6.64 -9.13
C ASP A 63 17.19 5.59 -8.06
N ASN A 64 17.98 4.52 -7.89
CA ASN A 64 17.81 3.49 -6.85
C ASN A 64 19.12 3.31 -6.05
N PRO A 65 19.45 4.24 -5.15
CA PRO A 65 20.66 4.13 -4.33
C PRO A 65 20.60 2.86 -3.47
N ILE A 66 21.61 2.00 -3.63
CA ILE A 66 21.88 0.87 -2.74
C ILE A 66 22.32 1.46 -1.40
N ASP A 67 21.40 1.59 -0.44
CA ASP A 67 21.76 1.98 0.92
C ASP A 67 22.17 0.72 1.71
N ASN A 68 23.45 0.65 2.09
CA ASN A 68 24.00 -0.31 3.08
C ASN A 68 23.88 -1.82 2.81
N GLY A 69 24.07 -2.28 1.56
CA GLY A 69 24.31 -3.71 1.28
C GLY A 69 23.07 -4.62 1.36
N VAL A 70 21.89 -4.05 1.61
CA VAL A 70 20.61 -4.69 1.32
C VAL A 70 20.25 -4.31 -0.11
N ASN A 71 20.21 -5.26 -1.06
CA ASN A 71 19.63 -4.99 -2.38
C ASN A 71 18.12 -4.74 -2.17
N TYR A 72 17.76 -3.47 -2.03
CA TYR A 72 16.38 -3.03 -2.22
C TYR A 72 16.01 -3.31 -3.66
N VAL A 73 14.88 -4.01 -3.86
CA VAL A 73 14.41 -4.27 -5.20
C VAL A 73 13.92 -2.94 -5.80
N PRO A 74 14.38 -2.53 -6.99
CA PRO A 74 14.07 -1.23 -7.61
C PRO A 74 12.61 -1.09 -8.08
N GLY A 75 11.73 -1.98 -7.63
CA GLY A 75 10.32 -1.96 -7.98
C GLY A 75 9.55 -0.97 -7.11
N LEU A 76 8.75 -0.13 -7.75
CA LEU A 76 7.84 0.79 -7.10
C LEU A 76 6.45 0.17 -7.07
N LEU A 77 5.73 0.41 -5.98
CA LEU A 77 4.29 0.17 -6.00
C LEU A 77 3.61 1.08 -7.00
N SER A 78 4.04 2.34 -7.15
CA SER A 78 3.35 3.36 -7.94
C SER A 78 3.24 3.05 -9.44
N ASP A 79 4.21 2.34 -10.04
CA ASP A 79 4.21 1.97 -11.47
C ASP A 79 3.79 0.51 -11.73
N GLY A 80 3.50 -0.24 -10.67
CA GLY A 80 3.07 -1.63 -10.74
C GLY A 80 4.16 -2.64 -11.06
N THR A 81 5.44 -2.25 -10.96
CA THR A 81 6.58 -3.17 -11.09
C THR A 81 6.61 -4.22 -9.99
N LEU A 82 6.07 -3.92 -8.81
CA LEU A 82 5.81 -4.91 -7.76
C LEU A 82 4.39 -5.48 -7.89
N THR A 83 4.29 -6.82 -7.95
CA THR A 83 3.04 -7.56 -8.12
C THR A 83 3.00 -8.83 -7.28
N GLY A 84 1.93 -9.62 -7.39
CA GLY A 84 1.83 -10.95 -6.78
C GLY A 84 1.89 -10.94 -5.26
N ARG A 85 1.46 -9.84 -4.64
CA ARG A 85 1.58 -9.61 -3.20
C ARG A 85 0.55 -10.41 -2.42
N LYS A 86 1.01 -11.32 -1.55
CA LYS A 86 0.18 -12.12 -0.66
C LYS A 86 0.60 -11.94 0.79
N LEU A 87 -0.38 -11.85 1.67
CA LEU A 87 -0.17 -11.61 3.10
C LEU A 87 0.47 -12.83 3.76
N GLU A 88 1.63 -12.63 4.38
CA GLU A 88 2.31 -13.65 5.18
C GLU A 88 2.23 -13.38 6.68
N TRP A 89 2.16 -12.12 7.08
CA TRP A 89 2.01 -11.76 8.48
C TRP A 89 1.35 -10.39 8.62
N THR A 90 0.54 -10.23 9.65
CA THR A 90 0.04 -8.92 10.11
C THR A 90 -0.01 -8.89 11.63
N GLY A 91 0.19 -7.71 12.21
CA GLY A 91 0.16 -7.52 13.65
C GLY A 91 0.84 -6.24 14.06
N THR A 92 1.31 -6.20 15.31
CA THR A 92 2.07 -5.07 15.86
C THR A 92 3.31 -5.63 16.54
N THR A 93 4.47 -5.13 16.16
CA THR A 93 5.74 -5.51 16.79
C THR A 93 6.00 -4.70 18.04
N ASP A 94 6.67 -5.31 19.02
CA ASP A 94 7.12 -4.64 20.24
C ASP A 94 8.56 -4.12 20.03
N SER A 95 8.76 -2.80 20.12
CA SER A 95 10.05 -2.15 19.88
C SER A 95 11.13 -2.48 20.92
N THR A 96 10.76 -3.11 22.04
CA THR A 96 11.66 -3.37 23.17
C THR A 96 12.31 -4.74 23.14
N LYS A 97 11.93 -5.62 22.20
CA LYS A 97 12.38 -7.01 22.14
C LYS A 97 12.52 -7.51 20.71
N VAL A 98 13.15 -8.67 20.55
CA VAL A 98 13.10 -9.44 19.31
C VAL A 98 11.71 -10.05 19.16
N ASN A 99 11.08 -9.81 18.02
CA ASN A 99 9.78 -10.35 17.65
C ASN A 99 9.99 -11.49 16.64
N THR A 100 9.68 -12.73 17.02
CA THR A 100 9.65 -13.87 16.09
C THR A 100 8.29 -13.95 15.42
N LEU A 101 8.24 -13.62 14.13
CA LEU A 101 7.01 -13.53 13.33
C LEU A 101 6.89 -14.79 12.47
N SER A 102 5.87 -15.61 12.75
CA SER A 102 5.59 -16.82 11.95
C SER A 102 4.78 -16.46 10.71
N PHE A 103 5.19 -16.99 9.56
CA PHE A 103 4.46 -16.79 8.31
C PHE A 103 3.19 -17.62 8.28
N LYS A 104 2.17 -17.09 7.59
CA LYS A 104 0.86 -17.72 7.40
C LYS A 104 0.97 -18.97 6.55
N ASP A 105 1.67 -18.87 5.43
CA ASP A 105 1.88 -19.98 4.51
C ASP A 105 3.27 -20.60 4.71
N ASP A 106 3.44 -21.87 4.31
CA ASP A 106 4.77 -22.50 4.27
C ASP A 106 5.57 -21.96 3.08
N LEU A 107 6.54 -21.09 3.36
CA LEU A 107 7.35 -20.42 2.34
C LEU A 107 8.51 -21.28 1.83
N GLY A 108 8.65 -22.50 2.38
CA GLY A 108 9.71 -23.43 2.11
C GLY A 108 11.03 -23.08 2.81
N THR A 109 11.92 -24.06 2.92
CA THR A 109 13.12 -23.99 3.77
C THR A 109 14.13 -22.91 3.37
N ASN A 110 14.09 -22.47 2.11
CA ASN A 110 14.93 -21.41 1.55
C ASN A 110 14.08 -20.29 0.91
N LEU A 111 12.88 -20.05 1.45
CA LEU A 111 11.93 -19.07 0.91
C LEU A 111 11.62 -19.28 -0.58
N ASN A 112 11.59 -20.53 -1.06
CA ASN A 112 11.38 -20.81 -2.48
C ASN A 112 9.96 -20.51 -2.97
N GLN A 113 9.01 -20.24 -2.07
CA GLN A 113 7.63 -19.89 -2.42
C GLN A 113 7.30 -18.39 -2.31
N VAL A 114 8.27 -17.53 -1.96
CA VAL A 114 8.03 -16.07 -1.77
C VAL A 114 8.05 -15.26 -3.07
N GLY A 115 8.29 -15.90 -4.21
CA GLY A 115 8.59 -15.21 -5.46
C GLY A 115 9.97 -14.59 -5.43
N ASP A 116 10.04 -13.28 -5.66
CA ASP A 116 11.30 -12.52 -5.73
C ASP A 116 11.76 -12.02 -4.34
N GLY A 117 10.88 -11.99 -3.35
CA GLY A 117 11.25 -11.60 -1.98
C GLY A 117 10.09 -11.34 -1.04
N LEU A 118 10.41 -10.70 0.09
CA LEU A 118 9.45 -10.24 1.08
C LEU A 118 9.45 -8.71 1.16
N GLN A 119 8.26 -8.15 1.29
CA GLN A 119 8.00 -6.75 1.51
C GLN A 119 7.51 -6.54 2.94
N PHE A 120 8.05 -5.53 3.61
CA PHE A 120 7.78 -5.19 5.00
C PHE A 120 7.15 -3.80 5.03
N VAL A 121 5.97 -3.67 5.64
CA VAL A 121 5.29 -2.39 5.81
C VAL A 121 5.59 -1.85 7.20
N PRO A 122 6.46 -0.83 7.33
CA PRO A 122 6.79 -0.26 8.61
C PRO A 122 5.75 0.76 9.08
N TYR A 123 5.66 0.94 10.39
CA TYR A 123 5.02 2.09 11.03
C TYR A 123 6.00 2.73 12.02
N LEU A 124 5.76 3.99 12.39
CA LEU A 124 6.58 4.72 13.34
C LEU A 124 5.72 5.29 14.46
N LYS A 125 6.16 5.07 15.70
CA LYS A 125 5.62 5.70 16.90
C LYS A 125 6.55 6.82 17.36
N LYS A 126 5.98 7.99 17.58
CA LYS A 126 6.61 9.15 18.18
C LYS A 126 6.31 9.18 19.67
N ILE A 127 7.34 9.45 20.46
CA ILE A 127 7.25 9.54 21.92
C ILE A 127 7.95 10.82 22.34
N LEU A 128 7.19 11.76 22.89
CA LEU A 128 7.76 13.00 23.41
C LEU A 128 8.49 12.71 24.71
N VAL A 129 9.78 13.05 24.77
CA VAL A 129 10.60 12.93 25.97
C VAL A 129 10.79 14.32 26.56
N THR A 130 10.40 14.51 27.82
CA THR A 130 10.60 15.78 28.55
C THR A 130 11.50 15.53 29.74
N ARG A 131 12.71 16.11 29.72
CA ARG A 131 13.70 15.96 30.80
C ARG A 131 13.93 14.50 31.21
N GLY A 132 14.05 13.61 30.22
CA GLY A 132 14.26 12.17 30.40
C GLY A 132 12.99 11.35 30.68
N VAL A 133 11.82 11.98 30.84
CA VAL A 133 10.55 11.28 31.06
C VAL A 133 9.82 11.09 29.74
N ALA A 134 9.53 9.83 29.39
CA ALA A 134 8.71 9.50 28.22
C ALA A 134 7.24 9.84 28.46
N GLY A 135 6.62 10.53 27.51
CA GLY A 135 5.18 10.78 27.45
C GLY A 135 4.43 9.66 26.72
N GLU A 136 3.23 10.01 26.24
CA GLU A 136 2.38 9.12 25.45
C GLU A 136 2.98 8.83 24.06
N GLU A 137 2.68 7.64 23.54
CA GLU A 137 3.04 7.23 22.19
C GLU A 137 1.97 7.69 21.20
N THR A 138 2.38 8.25 20.07
CA THR A 138 1.49 8.60 18.96
C THR A 138 2.04 8.07 17.65
N ASP A 139 1.19 7.55 16.78
CA ASP A 139 1.60 7.17 15.43
C ASP A 139 1.93 8.41 14.59
N ILE A 140 3.00 8.31 13.80
CA ILE A 140 3.40 9.33 12.82
C ILE A 140 3.59 8.67 11.45
N PRO A 141 3.08 9.29 10.35
CA PRO A 141 3.33 8.79 9.01
C PRO A 141 4.82 8.75 8.66
N LEU A 142 5.24 7.63 8.06
CA LEU A 142 6.52 7.52 7.38
C LEU A 142 6.35 7.96 5.92
N ALA A 143 7.22 8.85 5.44
CA ALA A 143 7.15 9.35 4.08
C ALA A 143 8.48 9.18 3.34
N PHE A 144 8.46 8.44 2.24
CA PHE A 144 9.61 8.39 1.33
C PHE A 144 9.73 9.71 0.54
N ASP A 145 10.94 10.24 0.47
CA ASP A 145 11.30 11.36 -0.40
C ASP A 145 12.75 11.24 -0.87
N LYS A 146 12.96 10.97 -2.16
CA LYS A 146 14.29 10.79 -2.74
C LYS A 146 15.17 12.05 -2.66
N ASP A 147 14.55 13.22 -2.62
CA ASP A 147 15.25 14.51 -2.51
C ASP A 147 15.44 14.92 -1.04
N ASN A 148 15.01 14.07 -0.10
CA ASN A 148 15.07 14.28 1.34
C ASN A 148 14.40 15.60 1.77
N LYS A 149 13.23 15.90 1.18
CA LYS A 149 12.46 17.13 1.44
C LYS A 149 11.47 16.96 2.59
N ALA A 150 11.39 17.99 3.45
CA ALA A 150 10.49 17.99 4.60
C ALA A 150 9.02 17.91 4.17
N LYS A 151 8.23 17.15 4.93
CA LYS A 151 6.79 17.01 4.76
C LYS A 151 6.14 17.20 6.12
N ASP A 152 5.24 18.18 6.21
CA ASP A 152 4.61 18.53 7.48
C ASP A 152 3.88 17.31 8.08
N GLY A 153 4.11 17.08 9.37
CA GLY A 153 3.50 16.00 10.14
C GLY A 153 3.95 14.58 9.75
N SER A 154 5.09 14.43 9.07
CA SER A 154 5.62 13.12 8.67
C SER A 154 7.09 12.97 9.02
N TYR A 155 7.51 11.74 9.32
CA TYR A 155 8.91 11.37 9.42
C TYR A 155 9.44 11.01 8.02
N VAL A 156 10.29 11.88 7.46
CA VAL A 156 10.79 11.75 6.08
C VAL A 156 12.04 10.89 6.04
N VAL A 157 12.02 9.92 5.11
CA VAL A 157 13.07 8.96 4.87
C VAL A 157 13.45 8.89 3.41
N THR A 158 14.68 8.47 3.12
CA THR A 158 15.18 8.27 1.75
C THR A 158 15.11 6.81 1.31
N GLN A 159 14.68 5.90 2.18
CA GLN A 159 14.48 4.48 1.85
C GLN A 159 13.10 4.32 1.23
N TYR A 160 13.01 3.51 0.17
CA TYR A 160 11.73 3.15 -0.43
C TYR A 160 10.82 2.46 0.58
N LEU A 161 9.57 2.91 0.60
CA LEU A 161 8.50 2.34 1.42
C LEU A 161 7.42 1.74 0.50
N PRO A 162 6.87 0.57 0.85
CA PRO A 162 7.34 -0.38 1.86
C PRO A 162 8.69 -0.99 1.48
N ILE A 163 9.39 -1.56 2.46
CA ILE A 163 10.75 -2.10 2.26
C ILE A 163 10.66 -3.44 1.54
N SER A 164 11.26 -3.54 0.36
CA SER A 164 11.25 -4.77 -0.45
C SER A 164 12.64 -5.40 -0.47
N ILE A 165 12.78 -6.58 0.13
CA ILE A 165 14.06 -7.31 0.27
C ILE A 165 14.02 -8.57 -0.59
N SER A 166 15.03 -8.75 -1.44
CA SER A 166 15.13 -9.95 -2.27
C SER A 166 15.28 -11.21 -1.43
N ARG A 167 14.76 -12.32 -1.96
CA ARG A 167 14.90 -13.65 -1.36
C ARG A 167 16.35 -13.99 -1.03
N GLU A 168 17.27 -13.70 -1.94
CA GLU A 168 18.70 -14.02 -1.84
C GLU A 168 19.36 -13.34 -0.63
N ASN A 169 18.99 -12.09 -0.34
CA ASN A 169 19.51 -11.37 0.82
C ASN A 169 18.93 -11.90 2.12
N LEU A 170 17.64 -12.27 2.12
CA LEU A 170 16.97 -12.82 3.31
C LEU A 170 17.60 -14.15 3.74
N ILE A 171 18.02 -14.99 2.79
CA ILE A 171 18.60 -16.32 3.07
C ILE A 171 20.12 -16.30 3.23
N ALA A 172 20.78 -15.14 3.13
CA ALA A 172 22.23 -15.03 3.29
C ALA A 172 22.73 -15.36 4.73
N GLY A 173 21.80 -15.65 5.65
CA GLY A 173 22.05 -16.13 7.02
C GLY A 173 22.48 -15.03 8.00
N ASN A 174 22.87 -13.87 7.49
CA ASN A 174 23.22 -12.70 8.28
C ASN A 174 21.97 -11.89 8.63
N GLU A 175 22.03 -11.20 9.76
CA GLU A 175 21.08 -10.14 10.09
C GLU A 175 21.21 -9.00 9.07
N LEU A 176 20.07 -8.60 8.51
CA LEU A 176 19.95 -7.44 7.64
C LEU A 176 19.55 -6.24 8.48
N VAL A 177 20.30 -5.14 8.37
CA VAL A 177 19.99 -3.89 9.05
C VAL A 177 19.49 -2.88 8.02
N VAL A 178 18.26 -2.45 8.18
CA VAL A 178 17.63 -1.39 7.39
C VAL A 178 17.59 -0.12 8.22
N THR A 179 18.41 0.85 7.88
CA THR A 179 18.44 2.17 8.53
C THR A 179 17.46 3.11 7.85
N PHE A 180 16.60 3.77 8.62
CA PHE A 180 15.63 4.74 8.12
C PHE A 180 16.28 6.15 8.05
N ASN A 181 17.30 6.28 7.19
CA ASN A 181 18.01 7.53 6.96
C ASN A 181 17.09 8.58 6.32
N GLY A 182 17.28 9.85 6.67
CA GLY A 182 16.52 10.97 6.16
C GLY A 182 16.67 12.19 7.08
N ILE A 183 15.82 13.19 6.88
CA ILE A 183 15.71 14.35 7.79
C ILE A 183 14.73 14.12 8.95
N GLY A 184 14.04 12.97 9.00
CA GLY A 184 13.01 12.71 9.99
C GLY A 184 11.89 13.75 9.90
N GLU A 185 11.45 14.29 11.03
CA GLU A 185 10.48 15.40 11.07
C GLU A 185 11.10 16.79 10.77
N ASN A 186 12.40 16.86 10.44
CA ASN A 186 13.12 18.09 10.16
C ASN A 186 13.14 19.10 11.32
N ASP A 187 13.16 18.60 12.56
CA ASP A 187 13.24 19.43 13.76
C ASP A 187 14.57 20.21 13.79
N LYS A 188 14.47 21.54 13.66
CA LYS A 188 15.63 22.45 13.67
C LYS A 188 16.16 22.73 15.07
N SER A 189 15.41 22.37 16.11
CA SER A 189 15.82 22.54 17.51
C SER A 189 16.68 21.39 18.02
N ALA A 190 16.59 20.22 17.37
CA ALA A 190 17.42 19.07 17.67
C ALA A 190 18.89 19.36 17.35
N THR A 191 19.76 19.13 18.33
CA THR A 191 21.22 19.19 18.15
C THR A 191 21.82 17.81 17.92
N GLU A 192 21.06 16.77 18.24
CA GLU A 192 21.48 15.38 18.16
C GLU A 192 20.41 14.51 17.49
N LEU A 193 20.84 13.74 16.50
CA LEU A 193 19.98 12.95 15.64
C LEU A 193 20.49 11.51 15.53
N LYS A 194 19.57 10.55 15.64
CA LYS A 194 19.81 9.16 15.30
C LYS A 194 18.61 8.61 14.54
N SER A 195 18.87 8.04 13.37
CA SER A 195 17.85 7.34 12.59
C SER A 195 17.44 6.02 13.27
N PRO A 196 16.15 5.66 13.23
CA PRO A 196 15.71 4.34 13.66
C PRO A 196 16.22 3.26 12.71
N GLU A 197 16.35 2.04 13.22
CA GLU A 197 16.80 0.87 12.46
C GLU A 197 15.85 -0.30 12.63
N LEU A 198 15.72 -1.11 11.58
CA LEU A 198 15.03 -2.38 11.55
C LEU A 198 16.03 -3.50 11.29
N HIS A 199 16.12 -4.45 12.20
CA HIS A 199 17.01 -5.59 12.11
C HIS A 199 16.16 -6.82 11.77
N ILE A 200 16.50 -7.50 10.69
CA ILE A 200 15.70 -8.56 10.08
C ILE A 200 16.57 -9.80 9.91
N LYS A 201 16.12 -10.94 10.43
CA LYS A 201 16.82 -12.21 10.27
C LYS A 201 15.85 -13.34 9.97
N TYR A 202 16.02 -13.97 8.81
CA TYR A 202 15.24 -15.17 8.47
C TYR A 202 15.71 -16.38 9.27
N ASN A 203 14.76 -17.09 9.87
CA ASN A 203 15.01 -18.31 10.62
C ASN A 203 14.79 -19.53 9.73
N SER A 204 15.87 -19.97 9.07
CA SER A 204 15.85 -21.16 8.22
C SER A 204 15.32 -22.38 9.00
N GLY A 205 14.25 -22.99 8.50
CA GLY A 205 13.68 -24.21 9.07
C GLY A 205 12.48 -24.03 10.00
N ASN A 206 12.17 -22.80 10.45
CA ASN A 206 11.02 -22.53 11.34
C ASN A 206 9.92 -21.68 10.69
N ASN A 207 10.02 -21.43 9.39
CA ASN A 207 9.05 -20.63 8.61
C ASN A 207 8.69 -19.30 9.30
N SER A 208 9.71 -18.60 9.79
CA SER A 208 9.57 -17.37 10.56
C SER A 208 10.71 -16.41 10.30
N ILE A 209 10.51 -15.17 10.73
CA ILE A 209 11.51 -14.11 10.68
C ILE A 209 11.60 -13.42 12.04
N ASP A 210 12.81 -13.16 12.49
CA ASP A 210 13.06 -12.34 13.67
C ASP A 210 13.20 -10.88 13.24
N VAL A 211 12.51 -10.02 13.98
CA VAL A 211 12.52 -8.58 13.80
C VAL A 211 12.82 -7.90 15.12
N SER A 212 13.88 -7.10 15.16
CA SER A 212 14.17 -6.18 16.27
C SER A 212 14.39 -4.77 15.75
N GLN A 213 14.26 -3.79 16.65
CA GLN A 213 14.31 -2.39 16.29
C GLN A 213 15.29 -1.66 17.19
N VAL A 214 15.93 -0.64 16.63
CA VAL A 214 16.71 0.33 17.38
C VAL A 214 16.00 1.67 17.26
N SER A 215 15.59 2.24 18.39
CA SER A 215 14.92 3.53 18.40
C SER A 215 15.81 4.63 17.82
N GLY A 216 15.19 5.47 17.00
CA GLY A 216 15.74 6.76 16.60
C GLY A 216 15.43 7.85 17.63
N TYR A 217 16.07 9.00 17.49
CA TYR A 217 15.77 10.17 18.30
C TYR A 217 16.20 11.48 17.63
N ALA A 218 15.52 12.56 18.03
CA ALA A 218 15.91 13.94 17.79
C ALA A 218 15.83 14.70 19.11
N TYR A 219 16.99 15.00 19.71
CA TYR A 219 17.08 15.63 21.05
C TYR A 219 17.81 16.96 21.02
N ASP A 220 17.48 17.80 22.01
CA ASP A 220 18.12 19.10 22.25
C ASP A 220 19.56 18.99 22.79
N ASN A 221 19.90 17.90 23.51
CA ASN A 221 21.25 17.52 23.96
C ASN A 221 21.28 16.07 24.55
N LEU A 222 22.46 15.43 24.65
CA LEU A 222 22.65 14.08 25.25
C LEU A 222 22.69 13.98 26.79
N THR A 223 22.48 15.06 27.54
CA THR A 223 22.62 15.02 29.01
C THR A 223 21.42 14.35 29.71
N ASP A 224 21.48 14.12 31.02
CA ASP A 224 20.41 13.50 31.82
C ASP A 224 19.06 14.24 31.79
N THR A 225 19.00 15.41 31.14
CA THR A 225 17.79 16.22 30.94
C THR A 225 17.22 16.16 29.51
N LYS A 226 17.46 15.07 28.78
CA LYS A 226 17.02 14.87 27.38
C LYS A 226 15.61 15.40 27.13
N THR A 227 15.47 16.34 26.21
CA THR A 227 14.16 16.81 25.75
C THR A 227 14.11 16.73 24.23
N GLY A 228 13.00 16.22 23.69
CA GLY A 228 12.80 16.04 22.26
C GLY A 228 12.00 14.79 21.98
N GLU A 229 12.32 14.13 20.87
CA GLU A 229 11.45 13.13 20.26
C GLU A 229 12.19 11.80 20.13
N ARG A 230 11.57 10.72 20.59
CA ARG A 230 12.02 9.34 20.38
C ARG A 230 11.13 8.68 19.34
N TYR A 231 11.73 7.91 18.46
CA TYR A 231 11.05 7.23 17.36
C TYR A 231 11.22 5.72 17.47
N ASP A 232 10.13 5.04 17.76
CA ASP A 232 10.08 3.59 17.85
C ASP A 232 9.46 3.02 16.58
N LEU A 233 10.27 2.30 15.81
CA LEU A 233 9.84 1.65 14.58
C LEU A 233 9.12 0.34 14.88
N GLY A 234 8.19 -0.05 14.01
CA GLY A 234 7.62 -1.38 13.98
C GLY A 234 7.20 -1.83 12.60
N ILE A 235 6.70 -3.06 12.49
CA ILE A 235 6.16 -3.64 11.26
C ILE A 235 4.69 -3.99 11.47
N SER A 236 3.83 -3.60 10.54
CA SER A 236 2.39 -3.93 10.57
C SER A 236 2.03 -5.09 9.65
N MET A 237 2.83 -5.32 8.60
CA MET A 237 2.56 -6.34 7.60
C MET A 237 3.84 -6.85 6.94
N ILE A 238 3.83 -8.16 6.61
CA ILE A 238 4.81 -8.80 5.72
C ILE A 238 4.04 -9.48 4.60
N ASN A 239 4.51 -9.30 3.36
CA ASN A 239 3.92 -9.93 2.20
C ASN A 239 4.98 -10.41 1.20
N THR A 240 4.64 -11.43 0.42
CA THR A 240 5.47 -11.83 -0.74
C THR A 240 5.40 -10.76 -1.82
N PHE A 241 6.29 -10.84 -2.82
CA PHE A 241 6.14 -10.09 -4.07
C PHE A 241 6.86 -10.75 -5.25
N TYR A 242 6.48 -10.31 -6.44
CA TYR A 242 7.19 -10.56 -7.69
C TYR A 242 7.51 -9.23 -8.37
N VAL A 243 8.55 -9.24 -9.19
CA VAL A 243 8.96 -8.12 -10.05
C VAL A 243 8.50 -8.39 -11.46
N GLN A 244 7.92 -7.37 -12.09
CA GLN A 244 7.55 -7.36 -13.49
C GLN A 244 7.92 -6.04 -14.16
N GLY A 245 7.74 -5.95 -15.47
CA GLY A 245 7.84 -4.66 -16.17
C GLY A 245 6.76 -3.68 -15.69
N PRO A 246 7.00 -2.36 -15.75
CA PRO A 246 6.00 -1.36 -15.40
C PRO A 246 4.70 -1.55 -16.20
N ILE A 247 3.56 -1.25 -15.58
CA ILE A 247 2.26 -1.38 -16.23
C ILE A 247 1.46 -0.08 -16.17
N ALA A 248 0.56 0.08 -17.14
CA ALA A 248 -0.30 1.25 -17.22
C ALA A 248 -1.24 1.31 -16.00
N GLN A 249 -1.28 2.47 -15.36
CA GLN A 249 -2.12 2.70 -14.18
C GLN A 249 -3.52 3.18 -14.59
N LEU A 250 -4.55 2.65 -13.91
CA LEU A 250 -5.94 3.03 -14.12
C LEU A 250 -6.25 4.38 -13.46
N PRO A 251 -6.77 5.38 -14.19
CA PRO A 251 -7.08 6.69 -13.60
C PRO A 251 -8.33 6.64 -12.70
N PRO A 252 -8.56 7.65 -11.84
CA PRO A 252 -9.72 7.69 -10.92
C PRO A 252 -11.08 7.73 -11.62
N SER A 253 -11.09 8.08 -12.91
CA SER A 253 -12.30 8.08 -13.73
C SER A 253 -12.80 6.67 -14.07
N VAL A 254 -11.97 5.63 -13.93
CA VAL A 254 -12.37 4.25 -14.19
C VAL A 254 -13.20 3.73 -13.03
N VAL A 255 -14.42 3.27 -13.34
CA VAL A 255 -15.31 2.61 -12.38
C VAL A 255 -14.97 1.13 -12.36
N LEU A 256 -14.39 0.66 -11.26
CA LEU A 256 -14.06 -0.74 -11.04
C LEU A 256 -15.27 -1.54 -10.55
N PHE A 257 -16.19 -0.86 -9.88
CA PHE A 257 -17.48 -1.40 -9.49
C PHE A 257 -18.49 -0.26 -9.35
N SER A 258 -19.72 -0.50 -9.77
CA SER A 258 -20.89 0.31 -9.42
C SER A 258 -22.09 -0.60 -9.18
N GLY A 259 -22.90 -0.28 -8.19
CA GLY A 259 -24.04 -1.11 -7.79
C GLY A 259 -24.43 -0.85 -6.35
N ASN A 260 -24.95 -1.87 -5.68
CA ASN A 260 -25.22 -1.90 -4.25
C ASN A 260 -24.84 -3.31 -3.77
N ALA A 261 -23.76 -3.44 -2.98
CA ALA A 261 -23.28 -4.76 -2.57
C ALA A 261 -22.74 -4.79 -1.14
N ASN A 262 -23.06 -5.89 -0.45
CA ASN A 262 -22.48 -6.33 0.81
C ASN A 262 -22.06 -7.80 0.63
N GLY A 263 -20.78 -8.08 0.85
CA GLY A 263 -20.13 -9.36 0.57
C GLY A 263 -18.95 -9.19 -0.38
N THR A 264 -18.63 -10.25 -1.12
CA THR A 264 -17.56 -10.25 -2.11
C THR A 264 -17.99 -9.51 -3.38
N ILE A 265 -17.17 -8.54 -3.80
CA ILE A 265 -17.37 -7.67 -4.94
C ILE A 265 -16.19 -7.87 -5.88
N THR A 266 -16.46 -8.37 -7.08
CA THR A 266 -15.47 -8.45 -8.16
C THR A 266 -15.25 -7.07 -8.77
N LEU A 267 -14.00 -6.71 -9.00
CA LEU A 267 -13.63 -5.44 -9.60
C LEU A 267 -13.29 -5.63 -11.08
N SER A 268 -13.97 -4.88 -11.94
CA SER A 268 -13.69 -4.89 -13.38
C SER A 268 -12.50 -4.01 -13.70
N GLY A 269 -11.48 -4.57 -14.35
CA GLY A 269 -10.35 -3.83 -14.90
C GLY A 269 -9.08 -3.86 -14.05
N THR A 270 -9.16 -4.17 -12.75
CA THR A 270 -7.96 -4.45 -11.95
C THR A 270 -7.31 -5.75 -12.41
N ASP A 271 -5.99 -5.83 -12.39
CA ASP A 271 -5.33 -7.13 -12.46
C ASP A 271 -5.54 -7.94 -11.15
N ASN A 272 -5.08 -9.18 -11.14
CA ASN A 272 -5.24 -10.11 -10.01
C ASN A 272 -4.62 -9.63 -8.70
N TYR A 273 -3.70 -8.66 -8.74
CA TYR A 273 -2.88 -8.22 -7.61
C TYR A 273 -2.85 -6.69 -7.44
N TYR A 274 -3.75 -5.97 -8.09
CA TYR A 274 -3.88 -4.51 -8.03
C TYR A 274 -2.63 -3.75 -8.48
N SER A 275 -1.76 -4.35 -9.31
CA SER A 275 -0.56 -3.65 -9.76
C SER A 275 -0.89 -2.45 -10.64
N ASN A 276 -2.05 -2.45 -11.31
CA ASN A 276 -2.52 -1.39 -12.19
C ASN A 276 -3.42 -0.34 -11.51
N THR A 277 -3.56 -0.32 -10.18
CA THR A 277 -4.28 0.76 -9.47
C THR A 277 -3.30 1.84 -9.03
N MET A 278 -3.59 3.13 -9.21
CA MET A 278 -2.64 4.24 -8.92
C MET A 278 -2.12 4.28 -7.47
N ASN A 279 -2.77 5.01 -6.56
CA ASN A 279 -2.38 5.12 -5.15
C ASN A 279 -3.18 4.17 -4.25
N GLY A 280 -4.19 3.50 -4.81
CA GLY A 280 -5.04 2.60 -4.05
C GLY A 280 -6.45 2.48 -4.62
N LEU A 281 -7.39 2.09 -3.76
CA LEU A 281 -8.82 2.04 -4.04
C LEU A 281 -9.58 3.07 -3.20
N GLU A 282 -10.46 3.83 -3.84
CA GLU A 282 -11.46 4.66 -3.19
C GLU A 282 -12.80 3.93 -3.24
N ILE A 283 -13.38 3.71 -2.07
CA ILE A 283 -14.59 2.92 -1.88
C ILE A 283 -15.69 3.86 -1.37
N THR A 284 -16.73 4.04 -2.17
CA THR A 284 -17.93 4.79 -1.77
C THR A 284 -18.93 3.85 -1.11
N MET A 285 -19.32 4.17 0.11
CA MET A 285 -20.32 3.44 0.89
C MET A 285 -21.64 4.17 0.89
N ASN A 286 -22.73 3.42 0.82
CA ASN A 286 -24.07 3.92 1.09
C ASN A 286 -24.24 4.06 2.60
N THR A 287 -24.14 5.28 3.10
CA THR A 287 -24.38 5.60 4.51
C THR A 287 -25.87 5.72 4.83
N GLU A 288 -26.73 5.60 3.83
CA GLU A 288 -28.17 5.66 3.95
C GLU A 288 -28.79 4.27 3.86
N THR A 289 -29.82 4.05 4.68
CA THR A 289 -30.56 2.79 4.73
C THR A 289 -32.06 3.03 4.82
N THR A 290 -32.85 2.04 4.41
CA THR A 290 -34.29 1.99 4.64
C THR A 290 -34.62 0.91 5.65
N GLY A 291 -35.31 1.31 6.71
CA GLY A 291 -35.91 0.41 7.68
C GLY A 291 -37.43 0.54 7.62
N GLY A 292 -38.09 -0.40 6.94
CA GLY A 292 -39.51 -0.23 6.58
C GLY A 292 -39.71 0.99 5.67
N ASN A 293 -40.59 1.92 6.07
CA ASN A 293 -40.89 3.16 5.33
C ASN A 293 -39.97 4.34 5.72
N VAL A 294 -39.03 4.15 6.64
CA VAL A 294 -38.19 5.23 7.18
C VAL A 294 -36.77 5.10 6.62
N LYS A 295 -36.22 6.22 6.15
CA LYS A 295 -34.83 6.33 5.73
C LYS A 295 -33.98 6.80 6.92
N TYR A 296 -32.87 6.12 7.14
CA TYR A 296 -31.90 6.39 8.19
C TYR A 296 -30.54 6.70 7.56
N THR A 297 -29.75 7.57 8.18
CA THR A 297 -28.38 7.87 7.78
C THR A 297 -27.43 7.57 8.93
N ALA A 298 -26.42 6.73 8.67
CA ALA A 298 -25.39 6.39 9.65
C ALA A 298 -24.43 7.58 9.86
N ILE A 299 -24.65 8.34 10.93
CA ILE A 299 -23.78 9.45 11.32
C ILE A 299 -22.46 8.87 11.85
N GLY A 300 -21.33 9.36 11.33
CA GLY A 300 -19.98 8.92 11.72
C GLY A 300 -19.41 7.77 10.90
N LEU A 301 -20.22 7.08 10.09
CA LEU A 301 -19.71 6.16 9.08
C LEU A 301 -19.16 6.97 7.89
N PRO A 302 -17.89 6.78 7.47
CA PRO A 302 -17.36 7.51 6.34
C PRO A 302 -18.13 7.15 5.06
N SER A 303 -18.51 8.15 4.27
CA SER A 303 -19.12 7.91 2.95
C SER A 303 -18.10 7.44 1.91
N VAL A 304 -16.83 7.73 2.15
CA VAL A 304 -15.70 7.34 1.32
C VAL A 304 -14.60 6.78 2.20
N PHE A 305 -14.10 5.59 1.86
CA PHE A 305 -12.97 4.94 2.50
C PHE A 305 -11.85 4.72 1.47
N LYS A 306 -10.61 5.06 1.82
CA LYS A 306 -9.44 4.90 0.95
C LYS A 306 -8.58 3.76 1.47
N VAL A 307 -8.31 2.81 0.59
CA VAL A 307 -7.36 1.72 0.83
C VAL A 307 -6.08 2.06 0.07
N PRO A 308 -4.97 2.40 0.75
CA PRO A 308 -3.71 2.70 0.09
C PRO A 308 -3.14 1.48 -0.62
N LYS A 309 -2.38 1.69 -1.70
CA LYS A 309 -1.84 0.61 -2.54
C LYS A 309 -0.98 -0.36 -1.74
N GLU A 310 -0.29 0.14 -0.72
CA GLU A 310 0.49 -0.62 0.26
C GLU A 310 -0.36 -1.69 0.96
N GLU A 311 -1.64 -1.41 1.22
CA GLU A 311 -2.58 -2.30 1.88
C GLU A 311 -3.35 -3.22 0.92
N LEU A 312 -3.25 -3.01 -0.40
CA LEU A 312 -3.83 -3.89 -1.44
C LEU A 312 -3.03 -5.17 -1.61
N VAL A 313 -2.93 -5.95 -0.53
CA VAL A 313 -2.23 -7.23 -0.45
C VAL A 313 -3.26 -8.35 -0.30
N ILE A 314 -3.15 -9.39 -1.12
CA ILE A 314 -4.12 -10.49 -1.11
C ILE A 314 -4.14 -11.17 0.27
N GLY A 315 -5.33 -11.29 0.86
CA GLY A 315 -5.57 -11.82 2.20
C GLY A 315 -5.45 -10.77 3.31
N ASN A 316 -5.09 -9.52 3.00
CA ASN A 316 -5.12 -8.43 3.98
C ASN A 316 -6.55 -8.12 4.39
N LYS A 317 -6.77 -7.97 5.70
CA LYS A 317 -8.07 -7.70 6.29
C LYS A 317 -7.93 -6.58 7.32
N PHE A 318 -8.66 -5.49 7.11
CA PHE A 318 -8.68 -4.36 8.02
C PHE A 318 -10.12 -3.99 8.41
N TYR A 319 -10.26 -3.49 9.62
CA TYR A 319 -11.54 -3.13 10.20
C TYR A 319 -11.81 -1.64 9.95
N ILE A 320 -13.08 -1.33 9.67
CA ILE A 320 -13.48 0.06 9.46
C ILE A 320 -13.46 0.76 10.82
N PRO A 321 -12.82 1.92 10.94
CA PRO A 321 -12.86 2.70 12.18
C PRO A 321 -14.30 3.09 12.49
N THR A 322 -14.84 2.61 13.61
CA THR A 322 -16.19 2.97 14.11
C THR A 322 -16.12 3.94 15.28
N THR A 323 -14.99 4.62 15.48
CA THR A 323 -14.77 5.59 16.55
C THR A 323 -15.82 6.69 16.47
N GLY A 324 -16.60 6.87 17.54
CA GLY A 324 -17.77 7.76 17.59
C GLY A 324 -19.12 7.05 17.45
N MET A 325 -19.20 5.86 16.83
CA MET A 325 -20.44 5.06 16.80
C MET A 325 -20.54 4.12 18.01
N MET A 326 -19.41 3.60 18.48
CA MET A 326 -19.33 2.59 19.55
C MET A 326 -19.44 3.18 20.97
N GLU A 327 -18.89 4.38 21.18
CA GLU A 327 -18.92 5.11 22.47
C GLU A 327 -20.35 5.48 22.92
N VAL A 328 -21.27 5.44 21.98
CA VAL A 328 -22.67 5.80 22.12
C VAL A 328 -23.53 4.58 22.51
N ALA A 329 -23.20 3.38 22.03
CA ALA A 329 -23.91 2.15 22.40
C ALA A 329 -23.73 1.77 23.88
N ASP A 330 -22.54 1.99 24.45
CA ASP A 330 -22.24 1.67 25.86
C ASP A 330 -22.87 2.66 26.86
N LYS A 331 -23.26 3.86 26.41
CA LYS A 331 -23.83 4.92 27.26
C LYS A 331 -25.36 5.03 27.18
N LEU A 332 -26.01 4.36 26.23
CA LEU A 332 -27.44 4.55 25.96
C LEU A 332 -28.32 3.45 26.57
N TYR A 333 -28.93 3.79 27.70
CA TYR A 333 -30.17 3.18 28.20
C TYR A 333 -31.32 4.22 28.28
N ASP A 334 -31.17 5.36 27.61
CA ASP A 334 -32.15 6.46 27.59
C ASP A 334 -32.68 6.72 26.16
N PRO A 335 -33.97 6.48 25.87
CA PRO A 335 -34.62 6.71 24.58
C PRO A 335 -34.50 8.14 24.03
N THR A 336 -34.33 9.16 24.89
CA THR A 336 -34.28 10.57 24.47
C THR A 336 -32.91 11.00 23.96
N ALA A 337 -31.83 10.34 24.39
CA ALA A 337 -30.47 10.59 23.92
C ALA A 337 -30.16 9.88 22.59
N MET A 338 -30.95 8.87 22.20
CA MET A 338 -30.72 8.10 20.97
C MET A 338 -31.14 8.82 19.68
N SER A 339 -31.96 9.87 19.75
CA SER A 339 -32.44 10.64 18.59
C SER A 339 -31.35 11.48 17.90
N GLN A 340 -30.16 11.60 18.50
CA GLN A 340 -29.11 12.52 18.04
C GLN A 340 -28.21 11.94 16.94
N HIS A 341 -28.26 10.64 16.66
CA HIS A 341 -27.28 9.97 15.78
C HIS A 341 -27.85 9.24 14.56
N TYR A 342 -29.17 9.15 14.48
CA TYR A 342 -29.90 8.78 13.28
C TYR A 342 -31.12 9.70 13.18
N THR A 343 -31.10 10.63 12.23
CA THR A 343 -32.27 11.50 12.00
C THR A 343 -33.26 10.76 11.11
N PRO A 344 -34.47 10.43 11.58
CA PRO A 344 -35.50 9.89 10.70
C PRO A 344 -35.87 10.97 9.68
N ILE A 345 -35.77 10.66 8.38
CA ILE A 345 -36.03 11.64 7.31
C ILE A 345 -37.54 11.71 6.97
N ALA A 346 -38.37 10.79 7.49
CA ALA A 346 -39.83 10.86 7.45
C ALA A 346 -40.45 9.96 8.53
N GLU A 347 -41.32 10.51 9.38
CA GLU A 347 -42.05 9.75 10.39
C GLU A 347 -43.52 10.21 10.42
N ASP A 348 -44.34 9.66 9.54
CA ASP A 348 -45.80 9.71 9.70
C ASP A 348 -46.35 8.31 9.37
N VAL A 349 -46.37 7.45 10.39
CA VAL A 349 -46.92 6.08 10.29
C VAL A 349 -48.00 5.89 11.36
N GLY A 350 -49.13 6.60 11.22
CA GLY A 350 -50.33 6.39 12.04
C GLY A 350 -50.17 6.75 13.52
N SER A 351 -50.89 6.05 14.41
CA SER A 351 -51.04 6.37 15.84
C SER A 351 -50.08 5.63 16.79
N HIS A 352 -49.05 4.95 16.27
CA HIS A 352 -48.11 4.17 17.10
C HIS A 352 -46.70 4.70 16.92
N HIS A 353 -46.06 5.12 18.02
CA HIS A 353 -44.67 5.56 18.04
C HIS A 353 -43.73 4.34 17.88
N TYR A 354 -43.14 4.17 16.69
CA TYR A 354 -42.10 3.17 16.46
C TYR A 354 -40.73 3.79 16.72
N GLN A 355 -40.14 3.53 17.88
CA GLN A 355 -38.78 4.00 18.16
C GLN A 355 -37.78 2.91 17.75
N ARG A 356 -36.88 3.25 16.82
CA ARG A 356 -35.73 2.43 16.45
C ARG A 356 -34.44 3.04 16.99
N TYR A 357 -33.52 2.18 17.41
CA TYR A 357 -32.37 2.55 18.22
C TYR A 357 -31.12 1.84 17.71
N PHE A 358 -30.01 2.54 17.54
CA PHE A 358 -28.74 1.89 17.20
C PHE A 358 -28.25 1.03 18.38
N ARG A 359 -27.94 -0.25 18.12
CA ARG A 359 -27.41 -1.17 19.14
C ARG A 359 -25.98 -1.62 18.89
N GLY A 360 -25.45 -1.43 17.69
CA GLY A 360 -24.05 -1.74 17.39
C GLY A 360 -23.80 -2.10 15.93
N ILE A 361 -22.56 -2.51 15.67
CA ILE A 361 -22.07 -2.95 14.37
C ILE A 361 -21.51 -4.36 14.50
N LYS A 362 -21.85 -5.22 13.55
CA LYS A 362 -21.24 -6.54 13.33
C LYS A 362 -20.36 -6.50 12.08
N ASN A 363 -19.23 -7.20 12.17
CA ASN A 363 -18.41 -7.57 11.02
C ASN A 363 -17.91 -6.41 10.15
N GLY A 364 -17.74 -5.18 10.66
CA GLY A 364 -17.29 -4.04 9.85
C GLY A 364 -15.85 -4.15 9.37
N TYR A 365 -15.63 -4.81 8.23
CA TYR A 365 -14.29 -5.04 7.68
C TYR A 365 -14.26 -5.03 6.15
N PHE A 366 -13.04 -4.82 5.64
CA PHE A 366 -12.66 -5.09 4.28
C PHE A 366 -11.63 -6.22 4.26
N GLU A 367 -11.70 -7.07 3.26
CA GLU A 367 -10.70 -8.08 2.95
C GLU A 367 -10.35 -8.03 1.47
N ILE A 368 -9.05 -8.03 1.17
CA ILE A 368 -8.54 -7.94 -0.19
C ILE A 368 -8.40 -9.35 -0.77
N GLY A 369 -9.18 -9.65 -1.80
CA GLY A 369 -9.12 -10.89 -2.58
C GLY A 369 -8.44 -10.67 -3.93
N THR A 370 -8.28 -11.73 -4.71
CA THR A 370 -7.83 -11.60 -6.10
C THR A 370 -8.88 -10.82 -6.87
N ASN A 371 -8.49 -9.71 -7.50
CA ASN A 371 -9.36 -8.80 -8.27
C ASN A 371 -10.75 -8.55 -7.64
N SER A 372 -10.83 -8.55 -6.31
CA SER A 372 -12.09 -8.49 -5.57
C SER A 372 -11.87 -7.97 -4.16
N ILE A 373 -12.85 -7.26 -3.63
CA ILE A 373 -12.88 -6.89 -2.22
C ILE A 373 -14.04 -7.61 -1.57
N THR A 374 -13.86 -8.09 -0.35
CA THR A 374 -14.98 -8.52 0.48
C THR A 374 -15.25 -7.43 1.50
N PHE A 375 -16.44 -6.86 1.43
CA PHE A 375 -16.94 -5.91 2.41
C PHE A 375 -18.07 -6.55 3.19
N ASN A 376 -17.93 -6.59 4.49
CA ASN A 376 -19.03 -6.96 5.36
C ASN A 376 -19.17 -5.85 6.38
N MET A 377 -20.41 -5.48 6.66
CA MET A 377 -20.78 -4.59 7.74
C MET A 377 -22.28 -4.70 7.91
N THR A 378 -22.68 -4.97 9.14
CA THR A 378 -24.10 -5.01 9.51
C THR A 378 -24.31 -4.07 10.68
N ILE A 379 -25.19 -3.10 10.52
CA ILE A 379 -25.69 -2.24 11.59
C ILE A 379 -26.87 -2.94 12.25
N ILE A 380 -26.90 -2.98 13.57
CA ILE A 380 -28.02 -3.54 14.34
C ILE A 380 -28.86 -2.39 14.86
N LEU A 381 -30.14 -2.40 14.51
CA LEU A 381 -31.14 -1.49 15.05
C LEU A 381 -32.10 -2.26 15.97
N GLY A 382 -32.24 -1.84 17.21
CA GLY A 382 -33.30 -2.31 18.10
C GLY A 382 -34.60 -1.60 17.80
N SER A 383 -35.72 -2.30 17.85
CA SER A 383 -37.04 -1.70 17.87
C SER A 383 -37.80 -2.16 19.12
N ASN A 384 -38.57 -1.24 19.71
CA ASN A 384 -39.49 -1.54 20.79
C ASN A 384 -40.92 -1.40 20.29
N VAL A 385 -41.69 -2.49 20.38
CA VAL A 385 -43.12 -2.47 20.13
C VAL A 385 -43.81 -3.07 21.34
N LEU A 386 -44.59 -2.27 22.06
CA LEU A 386 -45.39 -2.72 23.21
C LEU A 386 -44.58 -3.47 24.28
N ASN A 387 -43.38 -2.97 24.60
CA ASN A 387 -42.43 -3.60 25.55
C ASN A 387 -41.77 -4.91 25.07
N ALA A 388 -41.94 -5.28 23.80
CA ALA A 388 -41.15 -6.34 23.17
C ALA A 388 -40.00 -5.71 22.37
N TRP A 389 -38.77 -6.14 22.68
CA TRP A 389 -37.57 -5.72 21.95
C TRP A 389 -37.25 -6.71 20.84
N SER A 390 -36.98 -6.21 19.64
CA SER A 390 -36.46 -7.00 18.53
C SER A 390 -35.32 -6.28 17.84
N ASP A 391 -34.37 -7.04 17.29
CA ASP A 391 -33.26 -6.51 16.53
C ASP A 391 -33.54 -6.66 15.03
N GLU A 392 -33.22 -5.63 14.27
CA GLU A 392 -33.23 -5.57 12.82
C GLU A 392 -31.80 -5.37 12.33
N GLU A 393 -31.38 -6.23 11.42
CA GLU A 393 -30.02 -6.20 10.85
C GLU A 393 -30.05 -5.47 9.51
N PHE A 394 -29.25 -4.42 9.40
CA PHE A 394 -29.06 -3.67 8.17
C PHE A 394 -27.66 -3.88 7.61
N LYS A 395 -27.56 -4.34 6.37
CA LYS A 395 -26.28 -4.48 5.66
C LYS A 395 -25.90 -3.16 5.02
N VAL A 396 -24.78 -2.57 5.46
CA VAL A 396 -24.20 -1.44 4.74
C VAL A 396 -23.73 -1.93 3.37
N GLU A 397 -23.91 -1.12 2.34
CA GLU A 397 -23.58 -1.49 0.96
C GLU A 397 -22.51 -0.55 0.39
N ILE A 398 -21.63 -1.10 -0.44
CA ILE A 398 -20.76 -0.33 -1.31
C ILE A 398 -21.53 0.03 -2.57
N SER A 399 -21.45 1.30 -2.97
CA SER A 399 -22.06 1.76 -4.21
C SER A 399 -21.08 1.94 -5.35
N ARG A 400 -19.80 2.19 -5.04
CA ARG A 400 -18.80 2.44 -6.06
C ARG A 400 -17.39 2.13 -5.58
N VAL A 401 -16.55 1.64 -6.49
CA VAL A 401 -15.09 1.50 -6.29
C VAL A 401 -14.35 2.09 -7.48
N THR A 402 -13.34 2.92 -7.22
CA THR A 402 -12.45 3.51 -8.24
C THR A 402 -10.99 3.51 -7.76
N PRO A 403 -10.01 3.67 -8.65
CA PRO A 403 -8.66 4.07 -8.25
C PRO A 403 -8.65 5.50 -7.66
N TYR A 404 -7.59 5.87 -6.94
CA TYR A 404 -7.32 7.28 -6.55
C TYR A 404 -5.84 7.63 -6.60
#